data_AF-A0A8T5QZ31-F1
#
_entry.id   AF-A0A8T5QZ31-F1
#
_cell.length_a   1.000
_cell.length_b   1.000
_cell.length_c   1.000
_cell.angle_alpha   90.00
_cell.angle_beta   90.00
_cell.angle_gamma   90.00
#
_symmetry.space_group_name_H-M   'P 1'
#
loop_
_entity.id
_entity.type
_entity.pdbx_description
1 polymer ?
#
loop_
_entity_poly.entity_id
_entity_poly.type
_entity_poly.pdbx_seq_one_letter_code
_entity_poly.pdbx_strand_id
1 'polypeptide(L)'
;VLLPGTISGDSSAIFQFHMMPVDLSIVGTIHSHPSPVPYPSAADTALFERHGRVHIITGKPYGKDDWNAFDHRSRKIPMEVVD
;
A
#
# COMPACT_ATOMS: atom_id res chain seq x y z
N VAL A 1 6.96 7.63 -5.96
CA VAL A 1 7.32 7.45 -7.39
C VAL A 1 6.13 6.83 -8.10
N LEU A 2 5.75 7.34 -9.27
CA LEU A 2 4.78 6.65 -10.15
C LEU A 2 5.58 5.73 -11.09
N LEU A 3 5.33 4.43 -11.02
CA LEU A 3 6.07 3.47 -11.84
C LEU A 3 5.67 3.62 -13.32
N PRO A 4 6.64 3.67 -14.26
CA PRO A 4 6.32 3.62 -15.68
C PRO A 4 5.45 2.41 -16.03
N GLY A 5 4.42 2.62 -16.85
CA GLY A 5 3.46 1.56 -17.19
C GLY A 5 2.44 1.24 -16.11
N THR A 6 2.35 2.03 -15.03
CA THR A 6 1.21 1.95 -14.10
C THR A 6 -0.09 2.22 -14.86
N ILE A 7 -1.04 1.30 -14.77
CA ILE A 7 -2.39 1.46 -15.31
C ILE A 7 -3.32 1.73 -14.14
N SER A 8 -3.92 2.91 -14.09
CA SER A 8 -4.87 3.30 -13.04
C SER A 8 -6.27 3.45 -13.61
N GLY A 9 -7.26 2.96 -12.87
CA GLY A 9 -8.68 3.23 -13.08
C GLY A 9 -9.34 3.69 -11.78
N ASP A 10 -10.64 3.96 -11.82
CA ASP A 10 -11.36 4.56 -10.68
C ASP A 10 -11.36 3.71 -9.41
N SER A 11 -11.19 2.39 -9.55
CA SER A 11 -11.27 1.42 -8.44
C SER A 11 -9.98 0.63 -8.20
N SER A 12 -9.00 0.70 -9.11
CA SER A 12 -7.81 -0.15 -9.03
C SER A 12 -6.62 0.45 -9.77
N ALA A 13 -5.42 0.01 -9.41
CA ALA A 13 -4.20 0.30 -10.12
C ALA A 13 -3.38 -0.98 -10.30
N ILE A 14 -2.75 -1.13 -11.47
CA ILE A 14 -1.84 -2.21 -11.80
C ILE A 14 -0.44 -1.64 -11.87
N PHE A 15 0.45 -2.15 -11.02
CA PHE A 15 1.84 -1.71 -10.92
C PHE A 15 2.78 -2.63 -11.71
N GLN A 16 3.68 -2.04 -12.49
CA GLN A 16 4.75 -2.77 -13.18
C GLN A 16 6.03 -2.74 -12.35
N PHE A 17 6.10 -3.54 -11.28
CA PHE A 17 7.22 -3.52 -10.33
C PHE A 17 8.59 -3.84 -10.94
N HIS A 18 8.64 -4.50 -12.10
CA HIS A 18 9.90 -4.71 -12.83
C HIS A 18 10.50 -3.41 -13.39
N MET A 19 9.71 -2.34 -13.50
CA MET A 19 10.14 -1.00 -13.89
C MET A 19 10.59 -0.16 -12.69
N MET A 20 10.59 -0.73 -11.47
CA MET A 20 11.02 -0.02 -10.28
C MET A 20 12.53 0.23 -10.33
N PRO A 21 12.99 1.47 -10.11
CA PRO A 21 14.42 1.74 -10.01
C PRO A 21 15.02 0.96 -8.84
N VAL A 22 16.30 0.60 -8.95
CA VAL A 22 17.05 0.06 -7.82
C VAL A 22 17.26 1.19 -6.83
N ASP A 23 16.35 1.30 -5.86
CA ASP A 23 16.35 2.32 -4.83
C ASP A 23 16.00 1.68 -3.48
N LEU A 24 16.99 1.59 -2.59
CA LEU A 24 16.85 0.98 -1.27
C LEU A 24 16.04 1.85 -0.29
N SER A 25 15.72 3.10 -0.65
CA SER A 25 14.82 3.95 0.13
C SER A 25 13.35 3.58 -0.06
N ILE A 26 13.01 2.76 -1.08
CA ILE A 26 11.65 2.26 -1.29
C ILE A 26 11.38 1.14 -0.27
N VAL A 27 10.57 1.46 0.74
CA VAL A 27 10.27 0.53 1.85
C VAL A 27 8.92 -0.18 1.72
N GLY A 28 8.07 0.19 0.75
CA GLY A 28 6.83 -0.51 0.42
C GLY A 28 5.80 0.38 -0.26
N THR A 29 4.51 0.18 0.03
CA THR A 29 3.42 0.79 -0.74
C THR A 29 2.39 1.49 0.14
N ILE A 30 1.65 2.42 -0.46
CA ILE A 30 0.44 3.00 0.13
C ILE A 30 -0.67 3.04 -0.92
N HIS A 31 -1.89 2.66 -0.53
CA HIS A 31 -3.08 2.78 -1.38
C HIS A 31 -4.34 3.05 -0.56
N SER A 32 -5.43 3.41 -1.26
CA SER A 32 -6.71 3.76 -0.65
C SER A 32 -7.80 2.75 -1.00
N HIS A 33 -8.66 2.43 -0.04
CA HIS A 33 -9.92 1.74 -0.25
C HIS A 33 -11.08 2.75 -0.31
N PRO A 34 -12.01 2.60 -1.26
CA PRO A 34 -13.21 3.43 -1.31
C PRO A 34 -14.23 3.06 -0.21
N SER A 35 -13.99 1.98 0.53
CA SER A 35 -14.75 1.56 1.71
C SER A 35 -14.09 2.09 2.99
N PRO A 36 -14.80 2.11 4.13
CA PRO A 36 -14.23 2.51 5.42
C PRO A 36 -13.41 1.40 6.10
N VAL A 37 -13.00 0.38 5.35
CA VAL A 37 -12.32 -0.81 5.89
C VAL A 37 -10.87 -0.83 5.37
N PRO A 38 -9.93 -0.20 6.10
CA PRO A 38 -8.51 -0.21 5.76
C PRO A 38 -7.85 -1.54 6.17
N TYR A 39 -8.31 -2.65 5.59
CA TYR A 39 -7.73 -3.99 5.76
C TYR A 39 -7.45 -4.61 4.39
N PRO A 40 -6.35 -5.38 4.26
CA PRO A 40 -5.93 -5.95 2.99
C PRO A 40 -6.95 -6.97 2.46
N SER A 41 -7.19 -6.89 1.15
CA SER A 41 -7.82 -7.95 0.36
C SER A 41 -6.83 -9.08 0.05
N ALA A 42 -7.31 -10.13 -0.62
CA ALA A 42 -6.44 -11.18 -1.15
C ALA A 42 -5.42 -10.65 -2.18
N ALA A 43 -5.81 -9.66 -2.99
CA ALA A 43 -4.93 -9.03 -3.96
C ALA A 43 -3.84 -8.19 -3.28
N ASP A 44 -4.19 -7.47 -2.22
CA ASP A 44 -3.22 -6.71 -1.42
C ASP A 44 -2.22 -7.63 -0.73
N THR A 45 -2.68 -8.76 -0.21
CA THR A 45 -1.78 -9.75 0.42
C THR A 45 -0.77 -10.31 -0.59
N ALA A 46 -1.23 -10.67 -1.80
CA ALA A 46 -0.33 -11.14 -2.86
C ALA A 46 0.69 -10.06 -3.30
N LEU A 47 0.32 -8.78 -3.20
CA LEU A 47 1.23 -7.65 -3.43
C LEU A 47 2.29 -7.56 -2.32
N PHE A 48 1.87 -7.61 -1.06
CA PHE A 48 2.72 -7.42 0.12
C PHE A 48 3.76 -8.54 0.26
N GLU A 49 3.39 -9.77 -0.08
CA GLU A 49 4.29 -10.92 -0.06
C GLU A 49 5.48 -10.79 -1.03
N ARG A 50 5.33 -9.98 -2.09
CA ARG A 50 6.30 -9.88 -3.18
C ARG A 50 7.16 -8.63 -3.14
N HIS A 51 6.68 -7.57 -2.50
CA HIS A 51 7.29 -6.24 -2.58
C HIS A 51 7.23 -5.53 -1.23
N GLY A 52 8.27 -4.78 -0.88
CA GLY A 52 8.25 -3.91 0.29
C GLY A 52 8.30 -4.65 1.64
N ARG A 53 8.46 -3.86 2.70
CA ARG A 53 8.47 -4.30 4.10
C ARG A 53 7.26 -3.78 4.86
N VAL A 54 6.74 -2.61 4.46
CA VAL A 54 5.65 -1.89 5.13
C VAL A 54 4.64 -1.43 4.09
N HIS A 55 3.35 -1.67 4.36
CA HIS A 55 2.25 -1.31 3.47
C HIS A 55 1.17 -0.56 4.23
N ILE A 56 0.72 0.56 3.69
CA ILE A 56 -0.32 1.38 4.31
C ILE A 56 -1.59 1.32 3.47
N ILE A 57 -2.72 1.10 4.13
CA ILE A 57 -4.04 1.19 3.52
C ILE A 57 -4.80 2.30 4.23
N THR A 58 -5.31 3.28 3.47
CA THR A 58 -6.28 4.28 3.98
C THR A 58 -7.69 3.94 3.50
N GLY A 59 -8.71 4.25 4.28
CA GLY A 59 -10.12 4.03 3.93
C GLY A 59 -10.96 5.29 4.13
N LYS A 60 -12.17 5.32 3.54
CA LYS A 60 -13.12 6.42 3.81
C LYS A 60 -13.44 6.51 5.31
N PRO A 61 -13.69 7.71 5.87
CA PRO A 61 -13.72 9.02 5.23
C PRO A 61 -12.35 9.71 5.04
N TYR A 62 -11.23 8.98 5.13
CA TYR A 62 -9.86 9.48 4.94
C TYR A 62 -9.43 10.55 5.96
N GLY A 63 -9.93 10.44 7.19
CA GLY A 63 -9.47 11.20 8.34
C GLY A 63 -8.11 10.76 8.84
N LYS A 64 -7.59 11.51 9.82
CA LYS A 64 -6.24 11.34 10.38
C LYS A 64 -5.93 9.93 10.94
N ASP A 65 -6.97 9.21 11.35
CA ASP A 65 -6.86 7.87 11.93
C ASP A 65 -7.46 6.78 11.01
N ASP A 66 -7.91 7.13 9.80
CA ASP A 66 -8.57 6.19 8.87
C ASP A 66 -7.55 5.44 8.00
N TRP A 67 -6.56 4.84 8.64
CA TRP A 67 -5.52 4.06 7.98
C TRP A 67 -4.94 2.98 8.91
N ASN A 68 -4.33 1.96 8.30
CA ASN A 68 -3.57 0.94 9.00
C ASN A 68 -2.28 0.62 8.24
N ALA A 69 -1.23 0.23 8.97
CA ALA A 69 0.00 -0.31 8.43
C ALA A 69 0.07 -1.83 8.59
N PHE A 70 0.69 -2.50 7.61
CA PHE A 70 0.84 -3.95 7.52
C PHE A 70 2.27 -4.34 7.13
N ASP A 71 2.70 -5.51 7.56
CA ASP A 71 3.93 -6.14 7.07
C ASP A 71 3.70 -6.95 5.78
N HIS A 72 4.77 -7.53 5.23
CA HIS A 72 4.75 -8.41 4.05
C HIS A 72 3.87 -9.66 4.18
N ARG A 73 3.34 -9.96 5.38
CA ARG A 73 2.42 -11.08 5.64
C ARG A 73 0.99 -10.61 5.92
N SER A 74 0.68 -9.37 5.55
CA SER A 74 -0.60 -8.72 5.83
C SER A 74 -0.95 -8.64 7.33
N ARG A 75 0.05 -8.73 8.23
CA ARG A 75 -0.18 -8.58 9.66
C ARG A 75 -0.12 -7.10 10.00
N LYS A 76 -1.13 -6.61 10.71
CA LYS A 76 -1.18 -5.23 11.17
C LYS A 76 0.03 -4.96 12.08
N ILE A 77 0.75 -3.87 11.82
CA ILE A 77 1.90 -3.44 12.62
C ILE A 77 1.63 -2.05 13.23
N PRO A 78 2.13 -1.77 14.44
CA PRO A 78 2.10 -0.42 14.99
C PRO A 78 3.02 0.49 14.15
N MET A 79 2.57 1.73 13.93
CA MET A 79 3.37 2.76 13.26
C MET A 79 3.16 4.09 14.01
N GLU A 80 4.27 4.66 14.48
CA GLU A 80 4.28 5.93 15.19
C GLU A 80 4.32 7.09 14.18
N VAL A 81 3.50 8.10 14.41
CA VAL A 81 3.54 9.36 13.66
C VAL A 81 4.44 10.31 14.45
N VAL A 82 5.50 10.79 13.81
CA VAL A 82 6.48 11.72 14.37
C VAL A 82 6.38 13.08 13.67
N ASP A 83 6.75 14.17 14.37
CA ASP A 83 6.78 15.55 13.86
C ASP A 83 8.05 15.88 13.06
#